data_AF-A0A2B7ZY82-F1
#
_entry.id   AF-A0A2B7ZY82-F1
#
_cell.length_a   1.000
_cell.length_b   1.000
_cell.length_c   1.000
_cell.angle_alpha   90.00
_cell.angle_beta   90.00
_cell.angle_gamma   90.00
#
_symmetry.space_group_name_H-M   'P 1'
#
loop_
_entity.id
_entity.type
_entity.pdbx_description
1 polymer ?
#
loop_
_entity_poly.entity_id
_entity_poly.type
_entity_poly.pdbx_seq_one_letter_code
_entity_poly.pdbx_strand_id
1 'polypeptide(L)'
;MKIVKNIQQIAKDVLISEGNAVKNLATFIDGGFEKCVQTIFQCRGRVVVTGIGKSAIVAGKIVATLNSTGTPALFMHAADAIHGDLGMVQSNDVVICISKSGSSPEIKVLVPLLKRRGSKL
;
A
#
# COMPACT_ATOMS: atom_id res chain seq x y z
N MET A 1 -17.98 -20.74 31.53
CA MET A 1 -16.83 -19.99 32.10
C MET A 1 -16.81 -18.58 31.53
N LYS A 2 -17.16 -17.57 32.33
CA LYS A 2 -16.93 -16.17 31.96
C LYS A 2 -15.43 -15.91 32.14
N ILE A 3 -14.67 -15.90 31.04
CA ILE A 3 -13.33 -15.35 31.07
C ILE A 3 -13.53 -13.87 31.38
N VAL A 4 -13.24 -13.45 32.62
CA VAL A 4 -13.01 -12.05 32.94
C VAL A 4 -11.72 -11.70 32.21
N LYS A 5 -11.84 -11.38 30.92
CA LYS A 5 -10.72 -10.91 30.10
C LYS A 5 -10.21 -9.66 30.79
N ASN A 6 -8.97 -9.69 31.29
CA ASN A 6 -8.32 -8.53 31.84
C ASN A 6 -8.13 -7.51 30.69
N ILE A 7 -9.09 -6.59 30.53
CA ILE A 7 -9.15 -5.65 29.41
C ILE A 7 -7.86 -4.83 29.31
N GLN A 8 -7.30 -4.44 30.46
CA GLN A 8 -6.03 -3.71 30.53
C GLN A 8 -4.88 -4.55 29.99
N GLN A 9 -4.84 -5.85 30.32
CA GLN A 9 -3.80 -6.75 29.81
C GLN A 9 -3.92 -6.91 28.29
N ILE A 10 -5.12 -7.12 27.76
CA ILE A 10 -5.34 -7.24 26.31
C ILE A 10 -4.89 -5.98 25.58
N ALA A 11 -5.23 -4.80 26.09
CA ALA A 11 -4.81 -3.54 25.47
C ALA A 11 -3.28 -3.40 25.45
N LYS A 12 -2.61 -3.76 26.56
CA LYS A 12 -1.13 -3.77 26.65
C LYS A 12 -0.54 -4.76 25.65
N ASP A 13 -1.06 -5.98 25.59
CA ASP A 13 -0.55 -7.04 24.71
C ASP A 13 -0.68 -6.66 23.23
N VAL A 14 -1.79 -6.03 22.83
CA VAL A 14 -1.97 -5.52 21.46
C VAL A 14 -0.93 -4.46 21.13
N LEU A 15 -0.76 -3.46 21.99
CA LEU A 15 0.24 -2.40 21.77
C LEU A 15 1.67 -2.94 21.70
N ILE A 16 2.01 -3.90 22.58
CA ILE A 16 3.32 -4.57 22.56
C ILE A 16 3.50 -5.35 21.26
N SER A 17 2.49 -6.11 20.83
CA SER A 17 2.52 -6.88 19.59
C SER A 17 2.70 -5.98 18.36
N GLU A 18 1.98 -4.87 18.29
CA GLU A 18 2.10 -3.90 17.20
C GLU A 18 3.46 -3.19 17.22
N GLY A 19 3.97 -2.80 18.41
CA GLY A 19 5.30 -2.22 18.56
C GLY A 19 6.41 -3.17 18.08
N ASN A 20 6.30 -4.46 18.41
CA ASN A 20 7.22 -5.48 17.90
C ASN A 20 7.12 -5.67 16.39
N ALA A 21 5.91 -5.60 15.82
CA ALA A 21 5.72 -5.67 14.36
C ALA A 21 6.40 -4.48 13.66
N VAL A 22 6.28 -3.26 14.21
CA VAL A 22 6.97 -2.06 13.69
C VAL A 22 8.48 -2.20 13.82
N LYS A 23 8.98 -2.67 14.97
CA LYS A 23 10.42 -2.90 15.18
C LYS A 23 10.99 -3.85 14.12
N ASN A 24 10.26 -4.92 13.80
CA ASN A 24 10.67 -5.89 12.78
C ASN A 24 10.71 -5.31 11.36
N LEU A 25 10.04 -4.18 11.08
CA LEU A 25 10.12 -3.55 9.75
C LEU A 25 11.54 -3.12 9.37
N ALA A 26 12.42 -2.87 10.35
CA ALA A 26 13.82 -2.53 10.10
C ALA A 26 14.56 -3.62 9.28
N THR A 27 14.15 -4.90 9.39
CA THR A 27 14.77 -5.99 8.63
C THR A 27 14.37 -6.01 7.15
N PHE A 28 13.35 -5.25 6.76
CA PHE A 28 12.88 -5.11 5.38
C PHE A 28 13.49 -3.89 4.68
N ILE A 29 14.32 -3.11 5.37
CA ILE A 29 15.07 -2.00 4.78
C ILE A 29 16.34 -2.58 4.14
N ASP A 30 16.19 -3.07 2.92
CA ASP A 30 17.25 -3.66 2.11
C ASP A 30 17.41 -2.91 0.76
N GLY A 31 18.18 -3.48 -0.16
CA GLY A 31 18.36 -2.89 -1.51
C GLY A 31 17.07 -2.80 -2.32
N GLY A 32 16.07 -3.64 -2.04
CA GLY A 32 14.74 -3.55 -2.65
C GLY A 32 13.99 -2.31 -2.18
N PHE A 33 14.07 -2.00 -0.88
CA PHE A 33 13.56 -0.75 -0.33
C PHE A 33 14.23 0.47 -0.98
N GLU A 34 15.56 0.48 -1.07
CA GLU A 34 16.32 1.58 -1.69
C GLU A 34 15.89 1.81 -3.15
N LYS A 35 15.77 0.71 -3.92
CA LYS A 35 15.33 0.77 -5.32
C LYS A 35 13.91 1.31 -5.46
N CYS A 36 13.01 0.96 -4.54
CA CYS A 36 11.65 1.49 -4.52
C CYS A 36 11.65 3.01 -4.29
N VAL A 37 12.42 3.49 -3.30
CA VAL A 37 12.57 4.93 -3.02
C VAL A 37 13.14 5.66 -4.22
N GLN A 38 14.20 5.14 -4.85
CA GLN A 38 14.79 5.75 -6.06
C GLN A 38 13.80 5.76 -7.23
N THR A 39 13.00 4.71 -7.41
CA THR A 39 11.97 4.63 -8.46
C THR A 39 10.90 5.70 -8.28
N ILE A 40 10.46 5.92 -7.03
CA ILE A 40 9.50 6.98 -6.69
C ILE A 40 10.14 8.36 -6.91
N PHE A 41 11.38 8.56 -6.44
CA PHE A 41 12.09 9.83 -6.57
C PHE A 41 12.32 10.25 -8.03
N GLN A 42 12.55 9.29 -8.92
CA GLN A 42 12.73 9.51 -10.37
C GLN A 42 11.40 9.57 -11.14
N CYS A 43 10.25 9.40 -10.46
CA CYS A 43 8.94 9.45 -11.08
C CYS A 43 8.69 10.84 -11.71
N ARG A 44 8.27 10.86 -12.98
CA ARG A 44 7.93 12.09 -13.71
C ARG A 44 6.42 12.36 -13.76
N GLY A 45 5.62 11.41 -13.31
CA GLY A 45 4.18 11.53 -13.15
C GLY A 45 3.82 11.58 -11.67
N ARG A 46 2.90 10.72 -11.26
CA ARG A 46 2.40 10.60 -9.89
C ARG A 46 2.66 9.20 -9.36
N VAL A 47 2.64 9.08 -8.03
CA VAL A 47 2.57 7.79 -7.35
C VAL A 47 1.10 7.39 -7.20
N VAL A 48 0.65 6.39 -7.95
CA VAL A 48 -0.68 5.81 -7.82
C VAL A 48 -0.63 4.72 -6.76
N VAL A 49 -1.32 4.91 -5.64
CA VAL A 49 -1.39 3.90 -4.59
C VAL A 49 -2.75 3.23 -4.65
N THR A 50 -2.77 1.90 -4.70
CA THR A 50 -4.00 1.10 -4.80
C THR A 50 -4.04 0.01 -3.74
N GLY A 51 -5.26 -0.35 -3.34
CA GLY A 51 -5.53 -1.40 -2.36
C GLY A 51 -7.02 -1.62 -2.20
N ILE A 52 -7.38 -2.62 -1.41
CA ILE A 52 -8.78 -2.96 -1.09
C ILE A 52 -8.98 -3.08 0.44
N GLY A 53 -10.19 -2.79 0.91
CA GLY A 53 -10.57 -2.96 2.32
C GLY A 53 -9.66 -2.17 3.26
N LYS A 54 -9.12 -2.82 4.31
CA LYS A 54 -8.20 -2.15 5.26
C LYS A 54 -6.93 -1.63 4.57
N SER A 55 -6.44 -2.30 3.53
CA SER A 55 -5.29 -1.83 2.76
C SER A 55 -5.61 -0.56 1.96
N ALA A 56 -6.86 -0.34 1.55
CA ALA A 56 -7.29 0.91 0.92
C ALA A 56 -7.19 2.10 1.88
N ILE A 57 -7.54 1.91 3.16
CA ILE A 57 -7.43 2.96 4.19
C ILE A 57 -5.95 3.37 4.36
N VAL A 58 -5.05 2.39 4.46
CA VAL A 58 -3.60 2.65 4.56
C VAL A 58 -3.07 3.31 3.28
N ALA A 59 -3.51 2.87 2.10
CA ALA A 59 -3.17 3.50 0.82
C ALA A 59 -3.56 4.97 0.77
N GLY A 60 -4.78 5.31 1.22
CA GLY A 60 -5.25 6.69 1.34
C GLY A 60 -4.36 7.54 2.26
N LYS A 61 -3.94 7.01 3.42
CA LYS A 61 -2.99 7.69 4.31
C LYS A 61 -1.65 7.91 3.60
N ILE A 62 -1.10 6.90 2.93
CA ILE A 62 0.17 7.03 2.21
C ILE A 62 0.08 8.15 1.16
N VAL A 63 -1.00 8.20 0.37
CA VAL A 63 -1.24 9.27 -0.61
C VAL A 63 -1.27 10.64 0.05
N ALA A 64 -2.01 10.80 1.16
CA ALA A 64 -2.05 12.06 1.90
C ALA A 64 -0.65 12.49 2.38
N THR A 65 0.16 11.52 2.82
CA THR A 65 1.53 11.77 3.30
C THR A 65 2.43 12.22 2.16
N LEU A 66 2.46 11.46 1.06
CA LEU A 66 3.28 11.77 -0.12
C LEU A 66 2.96 13.17 -0.65
N ASN A 67 1.67 13.49 -0.80
CA ASN A 67 1.25 14.82 -1.24
C ASN A 67 1.72 15.92 -0.28
N SER A 68 1.60 15.71 1.04
CA SER A 68 2.05 16.70 2.05
C SER A 68 3.58 16.90 2.08
N THR A 69 4.35 15.91 1.61
CA THR A 69 5.81 15.95 1.55
C THR A 69 6.34 16.24 0.13
N GLY A 70 5.50 16.74 -0.77
CA GLY A 70 5.91 17.20 -2.11
C GLY A 70 6.04 16.11 -3.17
N THR A 71 5.59 14.88 -2.91
CA THR A 71 5.52 13.79 -3.91
C THR A 71 4.08 13.66 -4.42
N PRO A 72 3.77 14.07 -5.67
CA PRO A 72 2.41 13.96 -6.21
C PRO A 72 1.92 12.51 -6.21
N ALA A 73 0.78 12.27 -5.56
CA ALA A 73 0.21 10.93 -5.41
C ALA A 73 -1.32 10.94 -5.54
N LEU A 74 -1.88 9.82 -5.99
CA LEU A 74 -3.32 9.62 -6.08
C LEU A 74 -3.71 8.24 -5.57
N PHE A 75 -4.89 8.17 -4.94
CA PHE A 75 -5.47 6.90 -4.52
C PHE A 75 -6.38 6.37 -5.63
N MET A 76 -6.23 5.08 -5.96
CA MET A 76 -7.10 4.36 -6.89
C MET A 76 -7.59 3.09 -6.20
N HIS A 77 -8.89 2.93 -5.98
CA HIS A 77 -9.42 1.74 -5.32
C HIS A 77 -9.34 0.52 -6.26
N ALA A 78 -8.83 -0.61 -5.77
CA ALA A 78 -8.48 -1.74 -6.64
C ALA A 78 -9.69 -2.38 -7.35
N ALA A 79 -10.86 -2.36 -6.71
CA ALA A 79 -12.10 -2.87 -7.29
C ALA A 79 -12.63 -1.96 -8.41
N ASP A 80 -12.46 -0.64 -8.30
CA ASP A 80 -12.96 0.29 -9.31
C ASP A 80 -12.00 0.34 -10.51
N ALA A 81 -10.70 0.13 -10.26
CA ALA A 81 -9.67 0.03 -11.30
C ALA A 81 -9.98 -1.04 -12.35
N ILE A 82 -10.45 -2.22 -11.92
CA ILE A 82 -10.82 -3.31 -12.84
C ILE A 82 -12.10 -3.03 -13.64
N HIS A 83 -12.86 -1.99 -13.26
CA HIS A 83 -14.11 -1.58 -13.90
C HIS A 83 -14.00 -0.27 -14.69
N GLY A 84 -12.79 0.30 -14.86
CA GLY A 84 -12.55 1.42 -15.76
C GLY A 84 -11.53 2.44 -15.25
N ASP A 85 -11.38 2.55 -13.93
CA ASP A 85 -10.52 3.58 -13.32
C ASP A 85 -9.03 3.35 -13.59
N LEU A 86 -8.64 2.20 -14.15
CA LEU A 86 -7.29 1.98 -14.66
C LEU A 86 -6.86 3.02 -15.71
N GLY A 87 -7.82 3.65 -16.39
CA GLY A 87 -7.57 4.77 -17.30
C GLY A 87 -6.93 6.00 -16.61
N MET A 88 -7.03 6.11 -15.28
CA MET A 88 -6.39 7.18 -14.52
C MET A 88 -4.87 7.06 -14.47
N VAL A 89 -4.33 5.84 -14.67
CA VAL A 89 -2.88 5.56 -14.66
C VAL A 89 -2.27 5.99 -15.99
N GLN A 90 -1.33 6.93 -15.91
CA GLN A 90 -0.59 7.48 -17.05
C GLN A 90 0.76 6.77 -17.23
N SER A 91 1.39 6.93 -18.40
CA SER A 91 2.66 6.27 -18.75
C SER A 91 3.84 6.65 -17.86
N ASN A 92 3.83 7.86 -17.30
CA ASN A 92 4.89 8.37 -16.43
C ASN A 92 4.63 8.12 -14.94
N ASP A 93 3.49 7.49 -14.60
CA ASP A 93 3.13 7.19 -13.21
C ASP A 93 3.88 5.94 -12.70
N VAL A 94 4.09 5.90 -11.39
CA VAL A 94 4.55 4.70 -10.65
C VAL A 94 3.38 4.18 -9.83
N VAL A 95 3.18 2.87 -9.79
CA VAL A 95 2.03 2.25 -9.10
C VAL A 95 2.48 1.43 -7.91
N ILE A 96 1.98 1.76 -6.71
CA ILE A 96 2.19 0.99 -5.49
C ILE A 96 0.90 0.19 -5.20
N CYS A 97 1.00 -1.13 -5.24
CA CYS A 97 -0.12 -2.03 -4.98
C CYS A 97 -0.01 -2.64 -3.57
N ILE A 98 -0.95 -2.30 -2.67
CA ILE A 98 -0.93 -2.75 -1.28
C ILE A 98 -1.91 -3.93 -1.10
N SER A 99 -1.36 -5.10 -0.77
CA SER A 99 -2.14 -6.29 -0.43
C SER A 99 -1.41 -7.14 0.60
N LYS A 100 -2.05 -7.42 1.75
CA LYS A 100 -1.47 -8.29 2.78
C LYS A 100 -1.27 -9.71 2.27
N SER A 101 -2.27 -10.27 1.58
CA SER A 101 -2.22 -11.67 1.12
C SER A 101 -1.57 -11.82 -0.26
N GLY A 102 -1.44 -10.72 -1.02
CA GLY A 102 -1.03 -10.74 -2.43
C GLY A 102 -1.99 -11.49 -3.35
N SER A 103 -3.12 -11.98 -2.83
CA SER A 103 -3.94 -13.01 -3.46
C SER A 103 -5.40 -12.64 -3.62
N SER A 104 -5.79 -11.41 -3.25
CA SER A 104 -7.19 -10.98 -3.42
C SER A 104 -7.57 -11.03 -4.91
N PRO A 105 -8.82 -11.38 -5.23
CA PRO A 105 -9.27 -11.50 -6.62
C PRO A 105 -8.99 -10.25 -7.46
N GLU A 106 -9.22 -9.07 -6.88
CA GLU A 106 -9.03 -7.77 -7.53
C GLU A 106 -7.56 -7.53 -7.84
N ILE A 107 -6.65 -7.82 -6.90
CA ILE A 107 -5.21 -7.65 -7.07
C ILE A 107 -4.66 -8.62 -8.12
N LYS A 108 -5.15 -9.86 -8.14
CA LYS A 108 -4.77 -10.88 -9.14
C LYS A 108 -5.15 -10.46 -10.56
N VAL A 109 -6.25 -9.73 -10.73
CA VAL A 109 -6.68 -9.19 -12.03
C VAL A 109 -5.92 -7.90 -12.35
N LEU A 110 -5.75 -7.01 -11.38
CA LEU A 110 -5.17 -5.68 -11.56
C LEU A 110 -3.68 -5.71 -11.96
N VAL A 111 -2.87 -6.53 -11.29
CA VAL A 111 -1.41 -6.56 -11.52
C VAL A 111 -1.05 -6.93 -12.98
N PRO A 112 -1.63 -7.97 -13.60
CA PRO A 112 -1.42 -8.25 -15.02
C PRO A 112 -1.82 -7.10 -15.95
N LEU A 113 -2.92 -6.41 -15.66
CA LEU A 113 -3.39 -5.28 -16.47
C LEU A 113 -2.40 -4.10 -16.41
N LEU A 114 -1.90 -3.77 -15.22
CA LEU A 114 -0.88 -2.74 -15.03
C LEU A 114 0.42 -3.09 -15.78
N LYS A 115 0.88 -4.35 -15.69
CA LYS A 115 2.07 -4.81 -16.44
C LYS A 115 1.89 -4.69 -17.95
N ARG A 116 0.73 -5.07 -18.49
CA ARG A 116 0.43 -4.97 -19.93
C ARG A 116 0.44 -3.51 -20.42
N ARG A 117 0.12 -2.55 -19.57
CA ARG A 117 0.18 -1.11 -19.87
C ARG A 117 1.58 -0.52 -19.75
N GLY A 118 2.56 -1.31 -19.32
CA GLY A 118 3.94 -0.84 -19.10
C GLY A 118 4.12 -0.01 -17.83
N SER A 119 3.16 -0.05 -16.90
CA SER A 119 3.27 0.67 -15.63
C SER A 119 4.47 0.15 -14.83
N LYS A 120 5.22 1.07 -14.23
CA LYS A 120 6.23 0.73 -13.22
C LYS A 120 5.51 0.35 -11.93
N LEU A 121 5.73 -0.87 -11.47
CA LEU A 121 5.15 -1.50 -10.28
C LEU A 121 6.23 -1.73 -9.23
#